data_AF-A0A645E9M7-F1
#
_entry.id   AF-A0A645E9M7-F1
#
_cell.length_a   1.000
_cell.length_b   1.000
_cell.length_c   1.000
_cell.angle_alpha   90.00
_cell.angle_beta   90.00
_cell.angle_gamma   90.00
#
_symmetry.space_group_name_H-M   'P 1'
#
loop_
_entity.id
_entity.type
_entity.pdbx_description
1 polymer ?
#
loop_
_entity_poly.entity_id
_entity_poly.type
_entity_poly.pdbx_seq_one_letter_code
_entity_poly.pdbx_strand_id
1 'polypeptide(L)'
;MALAALSENRGSNKAAHDIKRNGYKIVAEEVTMKVNGKRIRADFVAIDSKGNYHIFEAKHGSGGLTKNQKGAGVFDMSSPSNTTQGIGGGTIKPSAGQQGKFEIATGNAGINEKIGSRGSVHDGTFHVLKY
;
A
#
# COMPACT_ATOMS: atom_id res chain seq x y z
N MET A 1 -8.56 -24.21 -9.38
CA MET A 1 -8.27 -22.76 -9.26
C MET A 1 -8.19 -22.32 -7.78
N ALA A 2 -7.25 -22.84 -6.98
CA ALA A 2 -7.21 -22.54 -5.53
C ALA A 2 -5.82 -22.13 -4.97
N LEU A 3 -4.71 -22.29 -5.73
CA LEU A 3 -3.38 -21.97 -5.21
C LEU A 3 -3.07 -20.45 -5.22
N ALA A 4 -3.57 -19.69 -6.19
CA ALA A 4 -3.24 -18.26 -6.34
C ALA A 4 -3.83 -17.39 -5.20
N ALA A 5 -5.10 -17.62 -4.86
CA ALA A 5 -5.78 -16.89 -3.77
C ALA A 5 -5.16 -17.18 -2.39
N LEU A 6 -4.65 -18.39 -2.15
CA LEU A 6 -3.93 -18.73 -0.93
C LEU A 6 -2.56 -18.06 -0.84
N SER A 7 -1.83 -17.87 -1.95
CA SER A 7 -0.55 -17.16 -1.95
C SER A 7 -0.72 -15.64 -1.82
N GLU A 8 -1.72 -15.05 -2.48
CA GLU A 8 -2.09 -13.64 -2.31
C GLU A 8 -2.50 -13.37 -0.86
N ASN A 9 -3.38 -14.20 -0.28
CA ASN A 9 -3.78 -14.06 1.12
C ASN A 9 -2.59 -14.16 2.10
N ARG A 10 -1.57 -15.00 1.81
CA ARG A 10 -0.37 -15.07 2.66
C ARG A 10 0.48 -13.81 2.60
N GLY A 11 0.64 -13.21 1.41
CA GLY A 11 1.37 -11.95 1.24
C GLY A 11 0.66 -10.78 1.92
N SER A 12 -0.65 -10.64 1.70
CA SER A 12 -1.46 -9.57 2.30
C SER A 12 -1.55 -9.70 3.82
N ASN A 13 -1.66 -10.92 4.37
CA ASN A 13 -1.67 -11.12 5.83
C ASN A 13 -0.33 -10.75 6.48
N LYS A 14 0.81 -11.09 5.84
CA LYS A 14 2.14 -10.69 6.32
C LYS A 14 2.31 -9.17 6.28
N ALA A 15 1.91 -8.53 5.19
CA ALA A 15 1.92 -7.08 5.05
C ALA A 15 1.09 -6.40 6.13
N ALA A 16 -0.17 -6.83 6.31
CA ALA A 16 -1.05 -6.26 7.32
C ALA A 16 -0.50 -6.42 8.74
N HIS A 17 0.10 -7.58 9.05
CA HIS A 17 0.75 -7.82 10.33
C HIS A 17 1.95 -6.88 10.54
N ASP A 18 2.84 -6.75 9.55
CA ASP A 18 4.01 -5.88 9.65
C ASP A 18 3.63 -4.40 9.74
N ILE A 19 2.65 -3.95 8.95
CA ILE A 19 2.12 -2.58 9.01
C ILE A 19 1.63 -2.28 10.44
N LYS A 20 0.80 -3.16 11.03
CA LYS A 20 0.29 -2.96 12.40
C LYS A 20 1.39 -3.00 13.45
N ARG A 21 2.31 -3.96 13.36
CA ARG A 21 3.44 -4.09 14.29
C ARG A 21 4.36 -2.86 14.28
N ASN A 22 4.47 -2.20 13.14
CA ASN A 22 5.27 -0.97 12.99
C ASN A 22 4.51 0.31 13.39
N GLY A 23 3.37 0.18 14.08
CA GLY A 23 2.65 1.32 14.66
C GLY A 23 1.70 2.04 13.70
N TYR A 24 1.47 1.51 12.50
CA TYR A 24 0.49 2.05 11.57
C TYR A 24 -0.90 1.45 11.82
N LYS A 25 -1.93 2.28 11.71
CA LYS A 25 -3.33 1.83 11.70
C LYS A 25 -3.83 1.73 10.27
N ILE A 26 -4.12 0.52 9.79
CA ILE A 26 -4.78 0.30 8.50
C ILE A 26 -6.20 0.88 8.58
N VAL A 27 -6.51 1.79 7.66
CA VAL A 27 -7.82 2.43 7.57
C VAL A 27 -8.64 1.88 6.40
N ALA A 28 -7.99 1.47 5.31
CA ALA A 28 -8.68 0.89 4.17
C ALA A 28 -7.78 -0.12 3.43
N GLU A 29 -8.41 -1.07 2.74
CA GLU A 29 -7.77 -2.11 1.94
C GLU A 29 -8.30 -2.02 0.50
N GLU A 30 -7.51 -2.46 -0.48
CA GLU A 30 -7.88 -2.51 -1.91
C GLU A 30 -8.42 -1.17 -2.46
N VAL A 31 -7.76 -0.07 -2.09
CA VAL A 31 -8.22 1.28 -2.39
C VAL A 31 -7.85 1.67 -3.81
N THR A 32 -8.85 1.93 -4.65
CA THR A 32 -8.61 2.50 -5.98
C THR A 32 -8.44 4.02 -5.89
N MET A 33 -7.31 4.51 -6.39
CA MET A 33 -6.91 5.91 -6.34
C MET A 33 -6.27 6.37 -7.65
N LYS A 34 -6.14 7.67 -7.86
CA LYS A 34 -5.28 8.23 -8.90
C LYS A 34 -4.02 8.80 -8.27
N VAL A 35 -2.87 8.49 -8.87
CA VAL A 35 -1.56 9.02 -8.49
C VAL A 35 -0.85 9.41 -9.77
N ASN A 36 -0.39 10.66 -9.87
CA ASN A 36 0.29 11.19 -11.07
C ASN A 36 -0.48 10.89 -12.38
N GLY A 37 -1.81 11.05 -12.35
CA GLY A 37 -2.69 10.79 -13.50
C GLY A 37 -2.93 9.31 -13.83
N LYS A 38 -2.36 8.36 -13.07
CA LYS A 38 -2.60 6.92 -13.24
C LYS A 38 -3.57 6.39 -12.20
N ARG A 39 -4.57 5.62 -12.65
CA ARG A 39 -5.47 4.88 -11.76
C ARG A 39 -4.81 3.59 -11.31
N ILE A 40 -4.59 3.46 -10.01
CA ILE A 40 -3.99 2.29 -9.36
C ILE A 40 -4.94 1.77 -8.28
N ARG A 41 -4.78 0.51 -7.88
CA ARG A 41 -5.34 -0.03 -6.65
C ARG A 41 -4.17 -0.31 -5.72
N ALA A 42 -4.19 0.27 -4.54
CA ALA A 42 -3.22 -0.01 -3.49
C ALA A 42 -3.80 -1.08 -2.55
N ASP A 43 -2.95 -1.97 -2.06
CA ASP A 43 -3.37 -3.04 -1.17
C ASP A 43 -3.82 -2.48 0.18
N PHE A 44 -3.08 -1.52 0.75
CA PHE A 44 -3.43 -0.89 2.03
C PHE A 44 -3.23 0.62 2.03
N VAL A 45 -4.14 1.31 2.72
CA VAL A 45 -3.96 2.68 3.21
C VAL A 45 -3.96 2.64 4.72
N ALA A 46 -2.93 3.20 5.33
CA ALA A 46 -2.78 3.28 6.78
C ALA A 46 -2.42 4.70 7.22
N ILE A 47 -2.55 4.95 8.52
CA ILE A 47 -2.12 6.21 9.15
C ILE A 47 -1.06 5.93 10.22
N ASP A 48 -0.07 6.81 10.33
CA ASP A 48 0.88 6.80 11.44
C ASP A 48 0.28 7.46 12.70
N SER A 49 1.04 7.49 13.79
CA SER A 49 0.60 8.12 15.06
C SER A 49 0.44 9.64 14.98
N LYS A 50 0.90 10.27 13.88
CA LYS A 50 0.78 11.71 13.61
C LYS A 50 -0.37 12.01 12.64
N GLY A 51 -1.07 10.99 12.15
CA GLY A 51 -2.16 11.13 11.19
C GLY A 51 -1.72 11.23 9.73
N ASN A 52 -0.44 10.98 9.42
CA ASN A 52 0.03 10.98 8.04
C ASN A 52 -0.41 9.71 7.33
N TYR A 53 -0.82 9.81 6.06
CA TYR A 53 -1.17 8.65 5.26
C TYR A 53 0.06 7.92 4.72
N HIS A 54 -0.01 6.60 4.77
CA HIS A 54 0.94 5.67 4.20
C HIS A 54 0.21 4.68 3.30
N ILE A 55 0.69 4.53 2.07
CA ILE A 55 0.10 3.70 1.03
C ILE A 55 1.06 2.54 0.79
N PHE A 56 0.59 1.31 1.00
CA PHE A 56 1.41 0.12 0.88
C PHE A 56 0.97 -0.74 -0.29
N GLU A 57 1.95 -1.16 -1.08
CA GLU A 57 1.85 -2.21 -2.09
C GLU A 57 2.70 -3.41 -1.62
N ALA A 58 2.06 -4.55 -1.38
CA ALA A 58 2.72 -5.78 -1.01
C ALA A 58 3.00 -6.65 -2.24
N LYS A 59 4.22 -7.13 -2.37
CA LYS A 59 4.65 -8.05 -3.44
C LYS A 59 5.24 -9.31 -2.85
N HIS A 60 4.78 -10.45 -3.34
CA HIS A 60 5.28 -11.76 -2.93
C HIS A 60 6.04 -12.43 -4.09
N GLY A 61 7.22 -12.98 -3.80
CA GLY A 61 8.06 -13.69 -4.76
C GLY A 61 8.45 -12.84 -5.97
N SER A 62 8.15 -13.34 -7.17
CA SER A 62 8.41 -12.66 -8.45
C SER A 62 7.34 -11.62 -8.83
N GLY A 63 6.40 -11.31 -7.92
CA GLY A 63 5.34 -10.33 -8.15
C GLY A 63 5.89 -8.95 -8.47
N GLY A 64 5.41 -8.36 -9.57
CA GLY A 64 5.81 -7.04 -10.03
C GLY A 64 4.71 -5.98 -9.91
N LEU A 65 5.09 -4.72 -10.13
CA LEU A 65 4.15 -3.62 -10.29
C LEU A 65 3.39 -3.74 -11.62
N THR A 66 2.10 -3.40 -11.61
CA THR A 66 1.29 -3.23 -12.83
C THR A 66 1.79 -2.04 -13.66
N LYS A 67 1.37 -1.95 -14.93
CA LYS A 67 1.73 -0.82 -15.81
C LYS A 67 1.38 0.55 -15.20
N ASN A 68 0.22 0.65 -14.56
CA ASN A 68 -0.21 1.91 -13.94
C ASN A 68 0.54 2.21 -12.66
N GLN A 69 0.88 1.21 -11.85
CA GLN A 69 1.72 1.39 -10.65
C GLN A 69 3.13 1.85 -11.03
N LYS A 70 3.74 1.25 -12.07
CA LYS A 70 5.00 1.76 -12.63
C LYS A 70 4.87 3.19 -13.14
N GLY A 71 3.81 3.45 -13.92
CA GLY A 71 3.56 4.77 -14.49
C GLY A 71 3.19 5.85 -13.47
N ALA A 72 2.80 5.47 -12.25
CA ALA A 72 2.57 6.41 -11.15
C ALA A 72 3.89 6.94 -10.58
N GLY A 73 5.00 6.18 -10.70
CA GLY A 73 6.34 6.65 -10.33
C GLY A 73 6.60 6.82 -8.83
N VAL A 74 5.73 6.27 -7.97
CA VAL A 74 5.83 6.40 -6.50
C VAL A 74 6.21 5.09 -5.79
N PHE A 75 6.30 3.99 -6.53
CA PHE A 75 6.65 2.68 -5.99
C PHE A 75 8.02 2.26 -6.51
N ASP A 76 8.98 2.10 -5.60
CA ASP A 76 10.33 1.64 -5.91
C ASP A 76 10.51 0.17 -5.50
N MET A 77 10.57 -0.72 -6.48
CA MET A 77 10.83 -2.15 -6.26
C MET A 77 12.30 -2.46 -5.90
N SER A 78 13.22 -1.53 -6.15
CA SER A 78 14.64 -1.66 -5.82
C SER A 78 14.94 -1.26 -4.37
N SER A 79 14.05 -0.46 -3.76
CA SER A 79 14.15 0.01 -2.38
C SER A 79 12.89 -0.34 -1.57
N PRO A 80 12.59 -1.64 -1.35
CA PRO A 80 11.46 -2.03 -0.52
C PRO A 80 11.63 -1.52 0.91
N SER A 81 10.52 -1.08 1.52
CA SER A 81 10.54 -0.43 2.83
C SER A 81 10.69 -1.41 4.00
N ASN A 82 10.41 -2.70 3.84
CA ASN A 82 10.58 -3.70 4.90
C ASN A 82 12.01 -4.26 4.96
N THR A 83 12.52 -4.43 6.17
CA THR A 83 13.90 -4.91 6.45
C THR A 83 14.09 -6.43 6.36
N THR A 84 13.01 -7.22 6.33
CA THR A 84 13.07 -8.67 6.23
C THR A 84 12.25 -9.15 5.03
N GLN A 85 12.90 -9.85 4.11
CA GLN A 85 12.26 -10.48 2.95
C GLN A 85 11.93 -11.96 3.29
N GLY A 86 10.88 -12.55 2.73
CA GLY A 86 10.52 -13.96 2.94
C GLY A 86 9.57 -14.25 4.10
N ILE A 87 9.97 -13.95 5.33
CA ILE A 87 9.34 -14.54 6.53
C ILE A 87 8.30 -13.61 7.19
N GLY A 88 8.32 -12.31 6.88
CA GLY A 88 7.57 -11.29 7.63
C GLY A 88 8.29 -10.90 8.92
N GLY A 89 7.81 -9.87 9.62
CA GLY A 89 8.33 -9.44 10.92
C GLY A 89 9.40 -8.36 10.89
N GLY A 90 9.63 -7.70 9.75
CA GLY A 90 10.62 -6.64 9.62
C GLY A 90 10.14 -5.25 10.09
N THR A 91 11.09 -4.38 10.43
CA THR A 91 10.84 -2.93 10.58
C THR A 91 10.54 -2.31 9.21
N ILE A 92 9.52 -1.46 9.12
CA ILE A 92 9.22 -0.61 7.96
C ILE A 92 10.04 0.67 8.10
N LYS A 93 10.90 0.95 7.12
CA LYS A 93 11.70 2.18 7.03
C LYS A 93 10.93 3.24 6.23
N PRO A 94 10.38 4.28 6.88
CA PRO A 94 9.62 5.31 6.16
C PRO A 94 10.47 6.05 5.11
N SER A 95 11.77 6.18 5.37
CA SER A 95 12.74 6.83 4.49
C SER A 95 12.97 6.11 3.15
N ALA A 96 12.54 4.85 3.02
CA ALA A 96 12.54 4.12 1.75
C ALA A 96 11.24 4.30 0.97
N GLY A 97 10.26 5.00 1.54
CA GLY A 97 9.04 5.38 0.84
C GLY A 97 9.21 6.68 0.05
N GLN A 98 8.37 6.85 -0.96
CA GLN A 98 8.32 8.04 -1.79
C GLN A 98 7.13 8.91 -1.40
N GLN A 99 7.34 10.21 -1.21
CA GLN A 99 6.22 11.14 -0.98
C GLN A 99 5.45 11.42 -2.28
N GLY A 100 4.14 11.61 -2.18
CA GLY A 100 3.29 12.01 -3.29
C GLY A 100 1.87 12.35 -2.86
N LYS A 101 0.99 12.56 -3.85
CA LYS A 101 -0.44 12.80 -3.65
C LYS A 101 -1.27 11.69 -4.26
N PHE A 102 -2.39 11.37 -3.62
CA PHE A 102 -3.39 10.48 -4.19
C PHE A 102 -4.78 11.10 -4.14
N GLU A 103 -5.58 10.85 -5.18
CA GLU A 103 -7.00 11.19 -5.26
C GLU A 103 -7.83 9.91 -5.09
N ILE A 104 -8.81 9.91 -4.19
CA ILE A 104 -9.74 8.78 -4.02
C ILE A 104 -10.54 8.57 -5.29
N ALA A 105 -10.46 7.37 -5.86
CA ALA A 105 -11.07 7.04 -7.15
C ALA A 105 -12.07 5.88 -7.07
N THR A 106 -12.51 5.55 -5.85
CA THR A 106 -13.57 4.60 -5.54
C THR A 106 -14.80 5.32 -4.97
N GLY A 107 -15.98 4.73 -5.13
CA GLY A 107 -17.24 5.22 -4.54
C GLY A 107 -17.72 4.38 -3.36
N ASN A 108 -16.87 3.49 -2.84
CA ASN A 108 -17.23 2.59 -1.74
C ASN A 108 -17.46 3.38 -0.45
N ALA A 109 -18.67 3.31 0.11
CA ALA A 109 -19.05 4.07 1.31
C ALA A 109 -18.15 3.78 2.52
N GLY A 110 -17.83 2.51 2.78
CA GLY A 110 -16.99 2.13 3.93
C GLY A 110 -15.52 2.56 3.81
N ILE A 111 -15.03 2.82 2.59
CA ILE A 111 -13.75 3.49 2.36
C ILE A 111 -13.93 4.99 2.54
N ASN A 112 -14.97 5.57 1.95
CA ASN A 112 -15.20 7.01 1.94
C ASN A 112 -15.37 7.61 3.34
N GLU A 113 -16.01 6.88 4.26
CA GLU A 113 -16.16 7.28 5.66
C GLU A 113 -14.81 7.38 6.41
N LYS A 114 -13.77 6.70 5.91
CA LYS A 114 -12.47 6.59 6.60
C LYS A 114 -11.39 7.48 5.99
N ILE A 115 -11.41 7.65 4.67
CA ILE A 115 -10.35 8.35 3.92
C ILE A 115 -10.89 9.39 2.94
N GLY A 116 -12.16 9.77 3.04
CA GLY A 116 -12.77 10.80 2.20
C GLY A 116 -13.50 10.28 0.96
N SER A 117 -14.42 11.09 0.45
CA SER A 117 -15.24 10.77 -0.73
C SER A 117 -14.41 10.67 -2.02
N ARG A 118 -14.99 10.08 -3.07
CA ARG A 118 -14.43 10.13 -4.43
C ARG A 118 -14.04 11.57 -4.81
N GLY A 119 -12.80 11.77 -5.25
CA GLY A 119 -12.24 13.08 -5.61
C GLY A 119 -11.49 13.77 -4.48
N SER A 120 -11.58 13.29 -3.22
CA SER A 120 -10.75 13.78 -2.12
C SER A 120 -9.26 13.52 -2.42
N VAL A 121 -8.41 14.52 -2.14
CA VAL A 121 -6.97 14.48 -2.40
C VAL A 121 -6.21 14.56 -1.09
N HIS A 122 -5.20 13.70 -0.94
CA HIS A 122 -4.36 13.63 0.25
C HIS A 122 -2.89 13.51 -0.15
N ASP A 123 -2.01 14.06 0.69
CA ASP A 123 -0.59 13.70 0.70
C ASP A 123 -0.40 12.33 1.34
N GLY A 124 0.62 11.59 0.92
CA GLY A 124 0.99 10.33 1.54
C GLY A 124 2.38 9.85 1.16
N THR A 125 2.86 8.88 1.93
CA THR A 125 4.12 8.17 1.64
C THR A 125 3.80 6.79 1.04
N PHE A 126 4.36 6.50 -0.12
CA PHE A 126 4.14 5.28 -0.87
C PHE A 126 5.27 4.29 -0.62
N HIS A 127 4.89 3.07 -0.26
CA HIS A 127 5.79 2.01 0.16
C HIS A 127 5.58 0.76 -0.68
N VAL A 128 6.67 0.08 -0.99
CA VAL A 128 6.66 -1.31 -1.45
C VAL A 128 7.10 -2.18 -0.29
N LEU A 129 6.33 -3.23 0.01
CA LEU A 129 6.73 -4.31 0.91
C LEU A 129 6.99 -5.57 0.07
N LYS A 130 8.14 -6.21 0.26
CA LYS A 130 8.53 -7.39 -0.52
C LYS A 130 8.72 -8.62 0.37
N TYR A 131 8.01 -9.69 0.05
CA TYR A 131 8.01 -10.98 0.76
C TYR A 131 8.47 -12.11 -0.14
#